data_AF-U5MZH1-F1
#
_entry.id   AF-U5MZH1-F1
#
_cell.length_a   1.000
_cell.length_b   1.000
_cell.length_c   1.000
_cell.angle_alpha   90.00
_cell.angle_beta   90.00
_cell.angle_gamma   90.00
#
_symmetry.space_group_name_H-M   'P 1'
#
loop_
_entity.id
_entity.type
_entity.pdbx_description
1 polymer ?
#
loop_
_entity_poly.entity_id
_entity_poly.type
_entity_poly.pdbx_seq_one_letter_code
_entity_poly.pdbx_strand_id
1 'polypeptide(L)'
;MAQRFQFGLDKLLEMRKEKEEESKRLFNESQRAKKQIEEKLEELKGNYHKYKGISPNEDVVYQKLKRYYLQGLQSGIKSTENELVLKNNEIDKRRKELTEKQIERKTVETLKDKKYMAYIKEQDRVEQINSDELALYAYMRGGQV
;
A
#
# COMPACT_ATOMS: atom_id res chain seq x y z
N MET A 1 10.94 -40.36 6.83
CA MET A 1 10.77 -39.00 7.36
C MET A 1 10.08 -38.17 6.30
N ALA A 2 8.88 -37.65 6.56
CA ALA A 2 8.16 -36.82 5.60
C ALA A 2 9.02 -35.62 5.19
N GLN A 3 9.23 -35.44 3.88
CA GLN A 3 9.99 -34.29 3.36
C GLN A 3 9.19 -33.01 3.61
N ARG A 4 9.78 -32.01 4.25
CA ARG A 4 9.12 -30.72 4.49
C ARG A 4 8.69 -30.07 3.16
N PHE A 5 7.47 -29.54 3.10
CA PHE A 5 6.97 -28.84 1.91
C PHE A 5 7.91 -27.69 1.49
N GLN A 6 8.28 -27.67 0.22
CA GLN A 6 9.08 -26.61 -0.39
C GLN A 6 8.29 -26.00 -1.55
N PHE A 7 8.11 -24.69 -1.54
CA PHE A 7 7.42 -24.00 -2.62
C PHE A 7 8.45 -23.43 -3.58
N GLY A 8 8.46 -23.93 -4.82
CA GLY A 8 9.45 -23.54 -5.83
C GLY A 8 9.47 -22.05 -6.18
N LEU A 9 8.45 -21.29 -5.81
CA LEU A 9 8.35 -19.84 -6.03
C LEU A 9 8.50 -19.01 -4.74
N ASP A 10 9.07 -19.57 -3.67
CA ASP A 10 9.26 -18.84 -2.40
C ASP A 10 10.06 -17.55 -2.58
N LYS A 11 11.18 -17.60 -3.31
CA LYS A 11 11.98 -16.40 -3.64
C LYS A 11 11.17 -15.35 -4.41
N LEU A 12 10.30 -15.79 -5.32
CA LEU A 12 9.44 -14.87 -6.07
C LEU A 12 8.38 -14.22 -5.16
N LEU A 13 7.84 -14.97 -4.21
CA LEU A 13 6.89 -14.45 -3.22
C LEU A 13 7.55 -13.41 -2.32
N GLU A 14 8.78 -13.65 -1.87
CA GLU A 14 9.57 -12.70 -1.09
C GLU A 14 9.82 -11.41 -1.86
N MET A 15 10.33 -11.49 -3.09
CA MET A 15 10.52 -10.31 -3.95
C MET A 15 9.22 -9.51 -4.16
N ARG A 16 8.07 -10.18 -4.29
CA ARG A 16 6.77 -9.51 -4.45
C ARG A 16 6.31 -8.83 -3.16
N LYS A 17 6.61 -9.41 -1.99
CA LYS A 17 6.37 -8.77 -0.69
C LYS A 17 7.20 -7.49 -0.54
N GLU A 18 8.48 -7.55 -0.88
CA GLU A 18 9.37 -6.38 -0.82
C GLU A 18 8.89 -5.24 -1.75
N LYS A 19 8.50 -5.58 -2.98
CA LYS A 19 7.94 -4.60 -3.94
C LYS A 19 6.64 -3.97 -3.46
N GLU A 20 5.77 -4.75 -2.80
CA GLU A 20 4.56 -4.21 -2.20
C GLU A 20 4.89 -3.24 -1.07
N GLU A 21 5.82 -3.59 -0.17
CA GLU A 21 6.25 -2.72 0.93
C GLU A 21 6.90 -1.43 0.44
N GLU A 22 7.73 -1.50 -0.59
CA GLU A 22 8.29 -0.31 -1.24
C GLU A 22 7.18 0.60 -1.81
N SER A 23 6.20 0.02 -2.50
CA SER A 23 5.07 0.77 -3.05
C SER A 23 4.21 1.41 -1.95
N LYS A 24 3.97 0.71 -0.83
CA LYS A 24 3.29 1.29 0.34
C LYS A 24 4.04 2.49 0.91
N ARG A 25 5.36 2.37 1.04
CA ARG A 25 6.21 3.47 1.53
C ARG A 25 6.11 4.70 0.63
N LEU A 26 6.23 4.53 -0.69
CA LEU A 26 6.11 5.63 -1.66
C LEU A 26 4.73 6.28 -1.66
N PHE A 27 3.67 5.48 -1.52
CA PHE A 27 2.30 5.98 -1.38
C PHE A 27 2.15 6.83 -0.11
N ASN A 28 2.64 6.34 1.03
CA ASN A 28 2.59 7.07 2.30
C ASN A 28 3.40 8.37 2.27
N GLU A 29 4.57 8.36 1.63
CA GLU A 29 5.39 9.54 1.43
C GLU A 29 4.66 10.60 0.59
N SER A 30 4.03 10.18 -0.51
CA SER A 30 3.24 11.06 -1.36
C SER A 30 2.06 11.68 -0.60
N GLN A 31 1.39 10.89 0.24
CA GLN A 31 0.29 11.36 1.09
C GLN A 31 0.77 12.39 2.14
N ARG A 32 1.96 12.18 2.73
CA ARG A 32 2.56 13.14 3.66
C ARG A 32 2.93 14.45 2.96
N ALA A 33 3.52 14.37 1.76
CA ALA A 33 3.85 15.55 0.96
C ALA A 33 2.60 16.36 0.59
N LYS A 34 1.50 15.68 0.21
CA LYS A 34 0.21 16.33 -0.01
C LYS A 34 -0.28 17.09 1.23
N LYS A 35 -0.21 16.48 2.41
CA LYS A 35 -0.63 17.12 3.67
C LYS A 35 0.12 18.44 3.92
N GLN A 36 1.43 18.47 3.67
CA GLN A 36 2.24 19.68 3.82
C GLN A 36 1.79 20.80 2.85
N ILE A 37 1.41 20.43 1.62
CA ILE A 37 0.90 21.38 0.62
C ILE A 37 -0.48 21.90 1.01
N GLU A 38 -1.35 21.04 1.55
CA GLU A 38 -2.66 21.44 2.08
C GLU A 38 -2.51 22.39 3.27
N GLU A 39 -1.62 22.10 4.21
CA GLU A 39 -1.31 22.98 5.34
C GLU A 39 -0.82 24.36 4.87
N LYS A 40 0.10 24.39 3.90
CA LYS A 40 0.59 25.63 3.28
C LYS A 40 -0.53 26.40 2.57
N LEU A 41 -1.42 25.70 1.87
CA LEU A 41 -2.55 26.32 1.19
C LEU A 41 -3.51 26.98 2.18
N GLU A 42 -3.80 26.30 3.29
CA GLU A 42 -4.61 26.83 4.38
C GLU A 42 -3.96 28.05 5.04
N GLU A 43 -2.64 28.03 5.25
CA GLU A 43 -1.90 29.19 5.76
C GLU A 43 -2.02 30.39 4.82
N LEU A 44 -1.82 30.19 3.51
CA LEU A 44 -1.95 31.25 2.50
C LEU A 44 -3.38 31.80 2.43
N LYS A 45 -4.40 30.93 2.50
CA LYS A 45 -5.82 31.33 2.52
C LYS A 45 -6.17 32.07 3.81
N GLY A 46 -5.65 31.62 4.94
CA GLY A 46 -5.78 32.28 6.24
C GLY A 46 -5.17 33.68 6.23
N ASN A 47 -3.95 33.82 5.72
CA ASN A 47 -3.29 35.12 5.54
C ASN A 47 -4.09 36.03 4.60
N TYR A 48 -4.55 35.51 3.47
CA TYR A 48 -5.40 36.27 2.56
C TYR A 48 -6.68 36.74 3.25
N HIS A 49 -7.34 35.89 4.04
CA HIS A 49 -8.54 36.26 4.80
C HIS A 49 -8.28 37.24 5.95
N LYS A 50 -7.12 37.20 6.57
CA LYS A 50 -6.72 38.14 7.62
C LYS A 50 -6.51 39.55 7.08
N TYR A 51 -5.91 39.65 5.89
CA TYR A 51 -5.56 40.94 5.29
C TYR A 51 -6.54 41.39 4.19
N LYS A 52 -7.57 40.60 3.83
CA LYS A 52 -8.62 41.07 2.90
C LYS A 52 -9.50 42.11 3.59
N GLY A 53 -9.62 43.29 3.01
CA GLY A 53 -10.45 44.39 3.52
C GLY A 53 -9.69 45.70 3.69
N ILE A 54 -10.41 46.76 4.03
CA ILE A 54 -9.87 48.09 4.31
C ILE A 54 -10.23 48.41 5.76
N SER A 55 -9.25 48.73 6.60
CA SER A 55 -9.54 49.19 7.95
C SER A 55 -9.63 50.73 8.01
N PRO A 56 -10.48 51.30 8.87
CA PRO A 56 -10.51 52.74 9.09
C PRO A 56 -9.12 53.21 9.55
N ASN A 57 -8.64 54.37 9.04
CA ASN A 57 -7.30 54.94 9.25
C ASN A 57 -6.09 54.27 8.54
N GLU A 58 -6.28 53.47 7.49
CA GLU A 58 -5.14 53.01 6.67
C GLU A 58 -4.59 54.12 5.76
N ASP A 59 -3.28 54.38 5.84
CA ASP A 59 -2.56 55.27 4.92
C ASP A 59 -2.59 54.77 3.47
N VAL A 60 -2.61 55.68 2.50
CA VAL A 60 -2.64 55.39 1.06
C VAL A 60 -1.44 54.56 0.61
N VAL A 61 -0.25 54.83 1.19
CA VAL A 61 0.96 54.05 0.92
C VAL A 61 0.79 52.61 1.42
N TYR A 62 0.26 52.45 2.63
CA TYR A 62 -0.01 51.14 3.23
C TYR A 62 -1.04 50.35 2.41
N GLN A 63 -2.11 51.00 1.93
CA GLN A 63 -3.11 50.36 1.07
C GLN A 63 -2.50 49.85 -0.25
N LYS A 64 -1.58 50.59 -0.87
CA LYS A 64 -0.84 50.12 -2.06
C LYS A 64 0.02 48.89 -1.74
N LEU A 65 0.80 48.92 -0.67
CA LEU A 65 1.62 47.78 -0.23
C LEU A 65 0.77 46.54 0.05
N LYS A 66 -0.35 46.73 0.76
CA LYS A 66 -1.32 45.67 1.06
C LYS A 66 -1.89 45.05 -0.20
N ARG A 67 -2.21 45.87 -1.22
CA ARG A 67 -2.71 45.37 -2.52
C ARG A 67 -1.67 44.50 -3.24
N TYR A 68 -0.40 44.91 -3.26
CA TYR A 68 0.67 44.09 -3.83
C TYR A 68 0.87 42.78 -3.08
N TYR A 69 0.84 42.83 -1.75
CA TYR A 69 0.93 41.64 -0.92
C TYR A 69 -0.24 40.67 -1.17
N LEU A 70 -1.48 41.16 -1.23
CA LEU A 70 -2.66 40.36 -1.54
C LEU A 70 -2.60 39.74 -2.95
N GLN A 71 -2.08 40.46 -3.94
CA GLN A 71 -1.84 39.92 -5.28
C GLN A 71 -0.79 38.80 -5.27
N GLY A 72 0.28 38.96 -4.49
CA GLY A 72 1.29 37.93 -4.26
C GLY A 72 0.69 36.68 -3.61
N LEU A 73 -0.12 36.87 -2.56
CA LEU A 73 -0.83 35.77 -1.90
C LEU A 73 -1.78 35.05 -2.86
N GLN A 74 -2.56 35.77 -3.66
CA GLN A 74 -3.48 35.16 -4.62
C GLN A 74 -2.74 34.35 -5.68
N SER A 75 -1.58 34.84 -6.13
CA SER A 75 -0.71 34.12 -7.06
C SER A 75 -0.11 32.87 -6.41
N GLY A 76 0.33 32.98 -5.15
CA GLY A 76 0.83 31.87 -4.35
C GLY A 76 -0.23 30.79 -4.14
N ILE A 77 -1.45 31.17 -3.73
CA ILE A 77 -2.60 30.27 -3.58
C ILE A 77 -2.85 29.50 -4.87
N LYS A 78 -2.94 30.21 -6.01
CA LYS A 78 -3.17 29.57 -7.31
C LYS A 78 -2.05 28.59 -7.67
N SER A 79 -0.79 28.96 -7.39
CA SER A 79 0.35 28.08 -7.64
C SER A 79 0.31 26.82 -6.77
N THR A 80 0.00 26.97 -5.47
CA THR A 80 -0.11 25.86 -4.53
C THR A 80 -1.32 24.97 -4.83
N GLU A 81 -2.43 25.53 -5.31
CA GLU A 81 -3.59 24.75 -5.81
C GLU A 81 -3.22 23.88 -7.02
N ASN A 82 -2.46 24.43 -7.97
CA ASN A 82 -1.96 23.65 -9.11
C ASN A 82 -0.99 22.54 -8.65
N GLU A 83 -0.10 22.83 -7.70
CA GLU A 83 0.82 21.85 -7.11
C GLU A 83 0.05 20.71 -6.42
N LEU A 84 -1.03 21.05 -5.71
CA LEU A 84 -1.91 20.08 -5.07
C LEU A 84 -2.59 19.16 -6.09
N VAL A 85 -3.04 19.69 -7.22
CA VAL A 85 -3.61 18.89 -8.33
C VAL A 85 -2.57 17.90 -8.87
N LEU A 86 -1.34 18.35 -9.12
CA LEU A 86 -0.26 17.47 -9.59
C LEU A 86 0.03 16.36 -8.57
N LYS A 87 0.04 16.69 -7.27
CA LYS A 87 0.26 15.71 -6.20
C LYS A 87 -0.88 14.73 -6.04
N ASN A 88 -2.13 15.14 -6.24
CA ASN A 88 -3.26 14.22 -6.27
C ASN A 88 -3.13 13.21 -7.42
N ASN A 89 -2.75 13.67 -8.62
CA ASN A 89 -2.51 12.76 -9.75
C ASN A 89 -1.37 11.77 -9.47
N GLU A 90 -0.30 12.22 -8.81
CA GLU A 90 0.79 11.35 -8.37
C GLU A 90 0.29 10.29 -7.38
N ILE A 91 -0.47 10.68 -6.36
CA ILE A 91 -1.05 9.76 -5.37
C ILE A 91 -1.95 8.72 -6.04
N ASP A 92 -2.78 9.12 -7.01
CA ASP A 92 -3.64 8.19 -7.74
C ASP A 92 -2.83 7.18 -8.55
N LYS A 93 -1.72 7.62 -9.17
CA LYS A 93 -0.78 6.72 -9.83
C LYS A 93 -0.17 5.73 -8.84
N ARG A 94 0.34 6.20 -7.69
CA ARG A 94 0.92 5.34 -6.65
C ARG A 94 -0.09 4.37 -6.07
N ARG A 95 -1.37 4.77 -5.93
CA ARG A 95 -2.46 3.92 -5.48
C ARG A 95 -2.71 2.76 -6.45
N LYS A 96 -2.69 3.03 -7.76
CA LYS A 96 -2.83 2.00 -8.80
C LYS A 96 -1.64 1.04 -8.76
N GLU A 97 -0.41 1.56 -8.71
CA GLU A 97 0.82 0.75 -8.57
C GLU A 97 0.76 -0.17 -7.34
N LEU A 98 0.36 0.35 -6.19
CA LEU A 98 0.21 -0.44 -4.96
C LEU A 98 -0.82 -1.56 -5.11
N THR A 99 -1.96 -1.26 -5.74
CA THR A 99 -3.02 -2.24 -5.99
C THR A 99 -2.51 -3.37 -6.88
N GLU A 100 -1.77 -3.04 -7.94
CA GLU A 100 -1.16 -4.04 -8.83
C GLU A 100 -0.17 -4.92 -8.07
N LYS A 101 0.70 -4.34 -7.22
CA LYS A 101 1.66 -5.13 -6.42
C LYS A 101 0.99 -6.03 -5.39
N GLN A 102 -0.10 -5.59 -4.80
CA GLN A 102 -0.93 -6.43 -3.93
C GLN A 102 -1.53 -7.62 -4.68
N ILE A 103 -2.05 -7.40 -5.88
CA ILE A 103 -2.60 -8.46 -6.74
C ILE A 103 -1.49 -9.46 -7.12
N GLU A 104 -0.33 -8.96 -7.56
CA GLU A 104 0.83 -9.80 -7.91
C GLU A 104 1.24 -10.68 -6.72
N ARG A 105 1.37 -10.13 -5.52
CA ARG A 105 1.73 -10.89 -4.31
C ARG A 105 0.67 -11.94 -3.97
N LYS A 106 -0.60 -11.53 -3.87
CA LYS A 106 -1.73 -12.43 -3.53
C LYS A 106 -1.87 -13.58 -4.52
N THR A 107 -1.58 -13.35 -5.79
CA THR A 107 -1.62 -14.39 -6.81
C THR A 107 -0.62 -15.51 -6.49
N VAL A 108 0.63 -15.17 -6.13
CA VAL A 108 1.66 -16.18 -5.80
C VAL A 108 1.37 -16.84 -4.46
N GLU A 109 0.87 -16.08 -3.49
CA GLU A 109 0.44 -16.62 -2.20
C GLU A 109 -0.68 -17.66 -2.38
N THR A 110 -1.70 -17.34 -3.17
CA THR A 110 -2.78 -18.28 -3.50
C THR A 110 -2.25 -19.55 -4.19
N LEU A 111 -1.24 -19.42 -5.06
CA LEU A 111 -0.59 -20.58 -5.68
C LEU A 111 0.15 -21.44 -4.65
N LYS A 112 0.83 -20.81 -3.68
CA LYS A 112 1.50 -21.50 -2.57
C LYS A 112 0.50 -22.29 -1.74
N ASP A 113 -0.60 -21.66 -1.35
CA ASP A 113 -1.64 -22.29 -0.53
C ASP A 113 -2.26 -23.49 -1.24
N LYS A 114 -2.59 -23.36 -2.53
CA LYS A 114 -3.11 -24.48 -3.35
C LYS A 114 -2.11 -25.64 -3.43
N LYS A 115 -0.82 -25.36 -3.63
CA LYS A 115 0.23 -26.39 -3.69
C LYS A 115 0.43 -27.05 -2.33
N TYR A 116 0.33 -26.29 -1.25
CA TYR A 116 0.42 -26.81 0.11
C TYR A 116 -0.76 -27.73 0.44
N MET A 117 -1.99 -27.34 0.10
CA MET A 117 -3.17 -28.20 0.26
C MET A 117 -3.04 -29.51 -0.52
N ALA A 118 -2.55 -29.45 -1.76
CA ALA A 118 -2.30 -30.66 -2.55
C ALA A 118 -1.23 -31.56 -1.92
N TYR A 119 -0.17 -30.97 -1.36
CA TYR A 119 0.87 -31.70 -0.65
C TYR A 119 0.32 -32.42 0.59
N ILE A 120 -0.48 -31.74 1.42
CA ILE A 120 -1.12 -32.34 2.61
C ILE A 120 -2.00 -33.52 2.21
N LYS A 121 -2.88 -33.34 1.21
CA LYS A 121 -3.75 -34.41 0.73
C LYS A 121 -2.98 -35.65 0.26
N GLU A 122 -1.80 -35.45 -0.34
CA GLU A 122 -0.96 -36.57 -0.76
C GLU A 122 -0.26 -37.25 0.42
N GLN A 123 0.17 -36.50 1.44
CA GLN A 123 0.70 -37.09 2.68
C GLN A 123 -0.37 -37.94 3.37
N ASP A 124 -1.59 -37.41 3.54
CA ASP A 124 -2.71 -38.12 4.15
C ASP A 124 -3.01 -39.43 3.41
N ARG A 125 -3.00 -39.39 2.06
CA ARG A 125 -3.20 -40.58 1.21
C ARG A 125 -2.12 -41.64 1.44
N VAL A 126 -0.85 -41.24 1.52
CA VAL A 126 0.27 -42.15 1.76
C VAL A 126 0.20 -42.74 3.17
N GLU A 127 -0.13 -41.93 4.17
CA GLU A 127 -0.30 -42.38 5.56
C GLU A 127 -1.47 -43.37 5.69
N GLN A 128 -2.58 -43.13 5.00
CA GLN A 128 -3.72 -44.04 4.97
C GLN A 128 -3.33 -45.40 4.36
N ILE A 129 -2.67 -45.40 3.19
CA ILE A 129 -2.22 -46.65 2.55
C ILE A 129 -1.28 -47.44 3.47
N ASN A 130 -0.31 -46.77 4.08
CA ASN A 130 0.61 -47.43 5.01
C ASN A 130 -0.12 -48.00 6.23
N SER A 131 -1.13 -47.29 6.75
CA SER A 131 -1.95 -47.75 7.88
C SER A 131 -2.77 -48.99 7.52
N ASP A 132 -3.39 -48.99 6.34
CA ASP A 132 -4.16 -50.11 5.82
C ASP A 132 -3.26 -51.34 5.58
N GLU A 133 -2.06 -51.14 5.03
CA GLU A 133 -1.06 -52.21 4.88
C GLU A 133 -0.64 -52.80 6.23
N LEU A 134 -0.34 -51.96 7.22
CA LEU A 134 0.00 -52.41 8.58
C LEU A 134 -1.15 -53.21 9.22
N ALA A 135 -2.39 -52.76 9.06
CA ALA A 135 -3.57 -53.45 9.55
C ALA A 135 -3.73 -54.83 8.88
N LEU A 136 -3.53 -54.91 7.56
CA LEU A 136 -3.55 -56.17 6.81
C LEU A 136 -2.46 -57.14 7.30
N TYR A 137 -1.22 -56.67 7.47
CA TYR A 137 -0.12 -57.49 8.00
C TYR A 137 -0.41 -57.98 9.42
N ALA A 138 -0.95 -57.14 10.28
CA ALA A 138 -1.33 -57.51 11.64
C ALA A 138 -2.44 -58.59 11.63
N TYR A 139 -3.45 -58.43 10.77
CA TYR A 139 -4.52 -59.41 10.60
C TYR A 139 -3.99 -60.76 10.09
N MET A 140 -3.16 -60.75 9.04
CA MET A 140 -2.56 -61.97 8.49
C MET A 140 -1.69 -62.72 9.53
N ARG A 141 -0.97 -61.98 10.38
CA ARG A 141 -0.17 -62.57 11.47
C ARG A 141 -1.03 -63.11 12.62
N GLY A 142 -2.15 -62.45 12.93
CA GLY A 142 -3.09 -62.89 13.97
C GLY A 142 -3.95 -64.10 13.56
N GLY A 143 -4.14 -64.34 12.26
CA GLY A 143 -4.89 -65.48 11.72
C GLY A 143 -4.08 -66.77 11.51
N GLN A 144 -2.79 -66.79 11.86
CA GLN A 144 -1.92 -67.98 11.79
C GLN A 144 -1.71 -68.68 13.16
N VAL A 145 -2.64 -68.50 14.10
CA VAL A 145 -2.67 -69.20 15.39
C VAL A 145 -3.92 -70.07 15.50
#